data_AF-A0A5C6M2D2-F1
#
_entry.id   AF-A0A5C6M2D2-F1
#
_cell.length_a   1.000
_cell.length_b   1.000
_cell.length_c   1.000
_cell.angle_alpha   90.00
_cell.angle_beta   90.00
_cell.angle_gamma   90.00
#
_symmetry.space_group_name_H-M   'P 1'
#
loop_
_entity.id
_entity.type
_entity.pdbx_description
1 polymer ?
#
loop_
_entity_poly.entity_id
_entity_poly.type
_entity_poly.pdbx_seq_one_letter_code
_entity_poly.pdbx_strand_id
1 'polypeptide(L)'
;KMMTIRDVVRDIGISEGMVCGIDKASLQKTFGKPRLRDLEVIVIDEICVGRRKKCFTIVIDWRPGGLVCVCTENGRNALVPFYKRLRAS
;
A
#
# COMPACT_ATOMS: atom_id res chain seq x y z
N LYS A 1 22.92 -8.91 -3.85
CA LYS A 1 23.17 -7.58 -4.46
C LYS A 1 21.80 -6.97 -4.76
N MET A 2 21.47 -5.78 -4.24
CA MET A 2 20.27 -5.06 -4.65
C MET A 2 20.58 -4.28 -5.93
N MET A 3 19.67 -4.33 -6.91
CA MET A 3 19.77 -3.61 -8.17
C MET A 3 18.69 -2.53 -8.21
N THR A 4 18.97 -1.39 -8.83
CA THR A 4 17.94 -0.40 -9.10
C THR A 4 17.10 -0.83 -10.30
N ILE A 5 15.91 -0.26 -10.46
CA ILE A 5 15.09 -0.45 -11.68
C ILE A 5 15.91 -0.15 -12.95
N ARG A 6 16.76 0.89 -12.90
CA ARG A 6 17.63 1.27 -14.02
C ARG A 6 18.70 0.23 -14.34
N ASP A 7 19.27 -0.41 -13.31
CA ASP A 7 20.24 -1.49 -13.53
C ASP A 7 19.58 -2.67 -14.25
N VAL A 8 18.38 -3.06 -13.81
CA VAL A 8 17.61 -4.15 -14.42
C VAL A 8 17.26 -3.82 -15.88
N VAL A 9 16.82 -2.60 -16.15
CA VAL A 9 16.52 -2.13 -17.51
C VAL A 9 17.75 -2.18 -18.41
N ARG A 10 18.90 -1.69 -17.93
CA ARG A 10 20.15 -1.68 -18.70
C ARG A 10 20.64 -3.09 -18.98
N ASP A 11 20.61 -3.97 -17.99
CA ASP A 11 21.24 -5.28 -18.07
C ASP A 11 20.36 -6.32 -18.79
N ILE A 12 19.02 -6.16 -18.78
CA ILE A 12 18.06 -7.09 -19.41
C ILE A 12 17.49 -6.54 -20.73
N GLY A 13 17.49 -5.22 -20.94
CA GLY A 13 16.97 -4.59 -22.16
C GLY A 13 15.43 -4.47 -22.22
N ILE A 14 14.76 -4.38 -21.06
CA ILE A 14 13.31 -4.19 -20.94
C ILE A 14 12.96 -2.76 -20.51
N SER A 15 11.71 -2.33 -20.66
CA SER A 15 11.29 -0.98 -20.24
C SER A 15 11.15 -0.85 -18.72
N GLU A 16 11.39 0.35 -18.18
CA GLU A 16 11.15 0.65 -16.75
C GLU A 16 9.70 0.32 -16.34
N GLY A 17 8.73 0.59 -17.22
CA GLY A 17 7.32 0.27 -16.99
C GLY A 17 7.07 -1.23 -16.82
N MET A 18 7.79 -2.08 -17.55
CA MET A 18 7.67 -3.54 -17.42
C MET A 18 8.19 -4.02 -16.06
N VAL A 19 9.35 -3.51 -15.62
CA VAL A 19 9.91 -3.82 -14.30
C VAL A 19 8.96 -3.39 -13.19
N CYS A 20 8.49 -2.14 -13.21
CA CYS A 20 7.52 -1.62 -12.25
C CYS A 20 6.20 -2.41 -12.25
N GLY A 21 5.78 -2.91 -13.41
CA GLY A 21 4.58 -3.75 -13.55
C GLY A 21 4.74 -5.10 -12.87
N ILE A 22 5.90 -5.75 -13.04
CA ILE A 22 6.25 -7.01 -12.38
C ILE A 22 6.27 -6.82 -10.86
N ASP A 23 6.96 -5.80 -10.38
CA ASP A 23 7.05 -5.50 -8.94
C ASP A 23 5.66 -5.21 -8.36
N LYS A 24 4.84 -4.42 -9.04
CA LYS A 24 3.47 -4.11 -8.62
C LYS A 24 2.62 -5.39 -8.53
N ALA A 25 2.70 -6.29 -9.51
CA ALA A 25 1.96 -7.54 -9.49
C ALA A 25 2.41 -8.45 -8.32
N SER A 26 3.72 -8.54 -8.08
CA SER A 26 4.29 -9.30 -6.97
C SER A 26 3.86 -8.75 -5.60
N LEU A 27 3.93 -7.43 -5.42
CA LEU A 27 3.48 -6.74 -4.21
C LEU A 27 1.98 -6.93 -3.99
N GLN A 28 1.16 -6.83 -5.04
CA GLN A 28 -0.29 -7.04 -4.94
C GLN A 28 -0.63 -8.49 -4.54
N LYS A 29 0.09 -9.47 -5.08
CA LYS A 29 -0.08 -10.88 -4.72
C LYS A 29 0.27 -11.14 -3.26
N THR A 30 1.35 -10.52 -2.77
CA THR A 30 1.91 -10.79 -1.44
C THR A 30 1.20 -9.99 -0.34
N PHE A 31 0.90 -8.72 -0.59
CA PHE A 31 0.43 -7.77 0.43
C PHE A 31 -0.97 -7.21 0.15
N GLY A 32 -1.58 -7.50 -1.01
CA GLY A 32 -2.86 -6.91 -1.40
C GLY A 32 -4.08 -7.37 -0.58
N LYS A 33 -3.93 -8.37 0.29
CA LYS A 33 -4.99 -8.91 1.16
C LYS A 33 -4.47 -9.08 2.60
N PRO A 34 -4.24 -7.98 3.34
CA PRO A 34 -3.81 -8.07 4.73
C PRO A 34 -4.89 -8.75 5.59
N ARG A 35 -4.45 -9.57 6.55
CA ARG A 35 -5.32 -10.26 7.52
C ARG A 35 -5.78 -9.25 8.57
N LEU A 36 -7.10 -9.07 8.71
CA LEU A 36 -7.68 -8.05 9.60
C LEU A 36 -8.17 -8.61 10.95
N ARG A 37 -8.46 -9.92 11.03
CA ARG A 37 -9.05 -10.56 12.22
C ARG A 37 -8.15 -10.61 13.46
N ASP A 38 -6.86 -10.34 13.30
CA ASP A 38 -5.89 -10.34 14.41
C ASP A 38 -5.52 -8.91 14.86
N LEU A 39 -6.17 -7.88 14.31
CA LEU A 39 -5.86 -6.49 14.65
C LEU A 39 -6.34 -6.17 16.06
N GLU A 40 -5.40 -5.77 16.93
CA GLU A 40 -5.70 -5.34 18.30
C GLU A 40 -5.71 -3.81 18.42
N VAL A 41 -4.69 -3.16 17.87
CA VAL A 41 -4.50 -1.71 17.95
C VAL A 41 -4.16 -1.19 16.57
N ILE A 42 -5.01 -0.30 16.05
CA ILE A 42 -4.80 0.37 14.77
C ILE A 42 -4.40 1.82 14.98
N VAL A 43 -3.46 2.29 14.15
CA VAL A 43 -3.12 3.71 14.01
C VAL A 43 -3.68 4.21 12.70
N ILE A 44 -4.32 5.37 12.74
CA ILE A 44 -4.87 6.05 11.57
C ILE A 44 -4.11 7.35 11.42
N ASP A 45 -3.57 7.59 10.24
CA ASP A 45 -2.81 8.79 9.92
C ASP A 45 -3.12 9.26 8.50
N GLU A 46 -2.70 10.48 8.15
CA GLU A 46 -2.82 11.06 6.82
C GLU A 46 -1.44 11.35 6.24
N ILE A 47 -1.10 10.65 5.14
CA ILE A 47 0.15 10.90 4.42
C ILE A 47 -0.11 11.66 3.13
N CYS A 48 0.54 12.80 2.96
CA CYS A 48 0.45 13.62 1.75
C CYS A 48 1.70 13.44 0.88
N VAL A 49 1.50 13.02 -0.37
CA VAL A 49 2.59 12.72 -1.31
C VAL A 49 2.64 13.74 -2.46
N GLY A 50 3.81 14.35 -2.64
CA GLY A 50 4.12 15.26 -3.75
C GLY A 50 3.51 16.67 -3.61
N ARG A 51 3.81 17.54 -4.58
CA ARG A 51 3.40 18.96 -4.56
C ARG A 51 1.89 19.19 -4.78
N ARG A 52 1.16 18.18 -5.25
CA ARG A 52 -0.27 18.29 -5.62
C ARG A 52 -1.24 18.02 -4.46
N LYS A 53 -0.79 18.06 -3.20
CA LYS A 53 -1.62 17.81 -1.99
C LYS A 53 -2.48 16.55 -2.09
N LYS A 54 -1.92 15.46 -2.66
CA LYS A 54 -2.59 14.16 -2.64
C LYS A 54 -2.36 13.54 -1.29
N CYS A 55 -3.37 13.60 -0.45
CA CYS A 55 -3.33 13.01 0.88
C CYS A 55 -4.13 11.71 0.89
N PHE A 56 -3.63 10.76 1.66
CA PHE A 56 -4.19 9.43 1.79
C PHE A 56 -4.38 9.16 3.27
N THR A 57 -5.57 8.75 3.68
CA THR A 57 -5.76 8.16 4.99
C THR A 57 -5.19 6.75 4.96
N ILE A 58 -4.26 6.47 5.85
CA ILE A 58 -3.65 5.15 5.99
C ILE A 58 -4.04 4.53 7.33
N VAL A 59 -4.16 3.20 7.33
CA VAL A 59 -4.39 2.42 8.55
C VAL A 59 -3.24 1.45 8.72
N ILE A 60 -2.65 1.46 9.90
CA ILE A 60 -1.46 0.69 10.27
C ILE A 60 -1.81 -0.20 11.46
N ASP A 61 -1.36 -1.44 11.45
CA ASP A 61 -1.35 -2.33 12.61
C ASP A 61 -0.18 -1.94 13.52
N TRP A 62 -0.46 -1.52 14.76
CA TRP A 62 0.54 -0.94 15.65
C TRP A 62 1.66 -1.91 16.06
N ARG A 63 1.36 -3.21 16.24
CA ARG A 63 2.33 -4.18 16.74
C ARG A 63 3.40 -4.56 15.69
N PRO A 64 3.03 -5.08 14.51
CA PRO A 64 3.99 -5.36 13.45
C PRO A 64 4.37 -4.12 12.62
N GLY A 65 3.66 -2.99 12.78
CA GLY A 65 3.86 -1.78 11.97
C GLY A 65 3.37 -1.93 10.52
N GLY A 66 2.52 -2.91 10.24
CA GLY A 66 2.08 -3.26 8.90
C GLY A 66 1.00 -2.31 8.37
N LEU A 67 1.18 -1.78 7.17
CA LEU A 67 0.15 -1.02 6.46
C LEU A 67 -0.99 -1.95 6.02
N VAL A 68 -2.20 -1.77 6.56
CA VAL A 68 -3.35 -2.64 6.29
C VAL A 68 -4.42 -1.99 5.41
N CYS A 69 -4.39 -0.67 5.27
CA CYS A 69 -5.27 0.05 4.35
C CYS A 69 -4.66 1.36 3.87
N VAL A 70 -4.89 1.68 2.60
CA VAL A 70 -4.67 3.00 2.01
C VAL A 70 -5.99 3.43 1.40
N CYS A 71 -6.53 4.54 1.90
CA CYS A 71 -7.76 5.11 1.42
C CYS A 71 -7.45 6.30 0.52
N THR A 72 -7.95 6.27 -0.70
CA THR A 72 -7.71 7.29 -1.74
C THR A 72 -8.79 8.37 -1.80
N GLU A 73 -9.85 8.22 -1.00
CA GLU A 73 -10.95 9.18 -0.93
C GLU A 73 -10.73 10.16 0.22
N ASN A 74 -11.21 11.40 0.05
CA ASN A 74 -11.10 12.45 1.05
C ASN A 74 -12.28 12.41 2.03
N GLY A 75 -12.02 12.69 3.30
CA GLY A 75 -13.05 12.99 4.30
C GLY A 75 -13.57 11.79 5.10
N ARG A 76 -14.67 11.99 5.84
CA ARG A 76 -15.21 11.03 6.83
C ARG A 76 -15.51 9.64 6.25
N ASN A 77 -15.75 9.55 4.94
CA ASN A 77 -16.16 8.30 4.29
C ASN A 77 -14.97 7.43 3.83
N ALA A 78 -13.73 7.95 3.86
CA ALA A 78 -12.54 7.25 3.39
C ALA A 78 -12.35 5.87 4.05
N LEU A 79 -12.71 5.75 5.34
CA LEU A 79 -12.55 4.52 6.13
C LEU A 79 -13.76 3.58 6.07
N VAL A 80 -14.87 3.96 5.42
CA VAL A 80 -16.07 3.11 5.35
C VAL A 80 -15.76 1.74 4.72
N PRO A 81 -15.02 1.64 3.60
CA PRO A 81 -14.66 0.34 3.03
C PRO A 81 -13.76 -0.49 3.96
N PHE A 82 -12.86 0.16 4.70
CA PHE A 82 -12.00 -0.51 5.68
C PHE A 82 -12.82 -1.13 6.81
N TYR A 83 -13.68 -0.34 7.47
CA TYR A 83 -14.51 -0.85 8.56
C TYR A 83 -15.49 -1.93 8.12
N LYS A 84 -16.01 -1.86 6.89
CA LYS A 84 -16.84 -2.93 6.31
C LYS A 84 -16.07 -4.24 6.20
N ARG A 85 -14.80 -4.20 5.75
CA ARG A 85 -13.92 -5.38 5.67
C ARG A 85 -13.53 -5.89 7.06
N LEU A 86 -13.22 -4.99 7.98
CA LEU A 86 -12.84 -5.35 9.36
C LEU A 86 -13.97 -6.08 10.09
N ARG A 87 -15.22 -5.62 9.96
CA ARG A 87 -16.38 -6.31 10.55
C ARG A 87 -16.68 -7.68 9.93
N ALA A 88 -16.18 -7.94 8.73
CA ALA A 88 -16.41 -9.18 8.00
C ALA A 88 -15.23 -10.17 8.12
N SER A 89 -14.15 -9.81 8.83
CA SER A 89 -12.92 -10.61 8.91
C SER A 89 -12.92 -11.65 10.01
#